data_AF-D8GQC6-F1
#
_entry.id   AF-D8GQC6-F1
#
_cell.length_a   1.000
_cell.length_b   1.000
_cell.length_c   1.000
_cell.angle_alpha   90.00
_cell.angle_beta   90.00
_cell.angle_gamma   90.00
#
_symmetry.space_group_name_H-M   'P 1'
#
loop_
_entity.id
_entity.type
_entity.pdbx_description
1 polymer ?
#
loop_
_entity_poly.entity_id
_entity_poly.type
_entity_poly.pdbx_seq_one_letter_code
_entity_poly.pdbx_strand_id
1 'polypeptide(L)'
;MQIKNSTKLLLKYDVYARLLKDYLSLDEFNNLSPLTISSRRLTIVSFMNYLGDNGVASIYNCNQKNVTNYLISICNLASSTISGRTFILRHFFNYLYNASYIMYSGNEFYHFIHLMKLDG
;
A
#
# COMPACT_ATOMS: atom_id res chain seq x y z
N MET A 1 -28.68 -13.78 -7.76
CA MET A 1 -27.66 -13.12 -6.91
C MET A 1 -26.34 -13.17 -7.68
N GLN A 2 -25.94 -12.08 -8.34
CA GLN A 2 -24.70 -12.06 -9.12
C GLN A 2 -23.51 -11.94 -8.14
N ILE A 3 -22.68 -12.97 -8.09
CA ILE A 3 -21.37 -12.89 -7.45
C ILE A 3 -20.53 -11.98 -8.34
N LYS A 4 -20.25 -10.76 -7.87
CA LYS A 4 -19.27 -9.87 -8.50
C LYS A 4 -17.96 -10.66 -8.59
N ASN A 5 -17.58 -11.07 -9.81
CA ASN A 5 -16.25 -11.56 -10.10
C ASN A 5 -15.27 -10.48 -9.67
N SER A 6 -14.71 -10.62 -8.48
CA SER A 6 -13.67 -9.75 -7.98
C SER A 6 -12.43 -10.12 -8.80
N THR A 7 -12.16 -9.32 -9.83
CA THR A 7 -10.93 -9.39 -10.60
C THR A 7 -9.78 -9.42 -9.60
N LYS A 8 -9.16 -10.58 -9.40
CA LYS A 8 -8.04 -10.73 -8.48
C LYS A 8 -6.93 -9.85 -9.03
N LEU A 9 -6.66 -8.72 -8.39
CA LEU A 9 -5.56 -7.86 -8.76
C LEU A 9 -4.26 -8.67 -8.59
N LEU A 10 -3.61 -8.98 -9.71
CA LEU A 10 -2.37 -9.74 -9.74
C LEU A 10 -1.18 -8.78 -9.56
N LEU A 11 -0.15 -9.26 -8.88
CA LEU A 11 1.14 -8.58 -8.84
C LEU A 11 1.78 -8.74 -10.22
N LYS A 12 2.04 -7.62 -10.91
CA LYS A 12 2.64 -7.61 -12.25
C LYS A 12 4.17 -7.73 -12.20
N TYR A 13 4.78 -7.26 -11.11
CA TYR A 13 6.23 -7.11 -10.99
C TYR A 13 6.76 -8.05 -9.90
N ASP A 14 7.37 -9.15 -10.33
CA ASP A 14 7.85 -10.23 -9.44
C ASP A 14 8.95 -9.80 -8.47
N VAL A 15 9.66 -8.71 -8.77
CA VAL A 15 10.64 -8.10 -7.87
C VAL A 15 10.06 -7.78 -6.48
N TYR A 16 8.73 -7.57 -6.38
CA TYR A 16 8.06 -7.32 -5.12
C TYR A 16 7.47 -8.57 -4.46
N ALA A 17 7.51 -9.74 -5.10
CA ALA A 17 6.79 -10.93 -4.64
C ALA A 17 7.25 -11.39 -3.25
N ARG A 18 8.57 -11.38 -3.01
CA ARG A 18 9.14 -11.74 -1.71
C ARG A 18 8.70 -10.77 -0.61
N LEU A 19 8.83 -9.48 -0.85
CA LEU A 19 8.43 -8.44 0.09
C LEU A 19 6.93 -8.52 0.43
N LEU A 20 6.09 -8.75 -0.57
CA LEU A 20 4.65 -8.93 -0.38
C LEU A 20 4.36 -10.16 0.50
N LYS A 21 5.05 -11.28 0.25
CA LYS A 21 4.91 -12.49 1.04
C LYS A 21 5.32 -12.24 2.49
N ASP A 22 6.50 -11.66 2.71
CA ASP A 22 7.05 -11.40 4.04
C ASP A 22 6.13 -10.48 4.85
N TYR A 23 5.61 -9.42 4.22
CA TYR A 23 4.63 -8.53 4.87
C TYR A 23 3.32 -9.22 5.22
N LEU A 24 2.78 -10.06 4.33
CA LEU A 24 1.51 -10.76 4.60
C LEU A 24 1.66 -11.92 5.60
N SER A 25 2.88 -12.32 5.93
CA SER A 25 3.22 -13.37 6.89
C SER A 25 3.62 -12.83 8.27
N LEU A 26 3.42 -11.54 8.55
CA LEU A 26 3.66 -10.97 9.88
C LEU A 26 2.79 -11.65 10.94
N ASP A 27 3.38 -11.97 12.11
CA ASP A 27 2.70 -12.72 13.18
C ASP A 27 1.44 -12.01 13.69
N GLU A 28 1.43 -10.68 13.71
CA GLU A 28 0.28 -9.87 14.10
C GLU A 28 -0.93 -10.05 13.17
N PHE A 29 -0.73 -10.63 11.98
CA PHE A 29 -1.79 -10.92 11.02
C PHE A 29 -2.40 -12.30 11.18
N ASN A 30 -1.84 -13.18 12.02
CA ASN A 30 -2.29 -14.57 12.16
C ASN A 30 -3.76 -14.70 12.61
N ASN A 31 -4.28 -13.72 13.33
CA ASN A 31 -5.66 -13.70 13.85
C ASN A 31 -6.62 -12.84 13.02
N LEU A 32 -6.18 -12.30 11.88
CA LEU A 32 -7.03 -11.46 11.03
C LEU A 32 -7.92 -12.31 10.12
N SER A 33 -9.12 -11.79 9.83
CA SER A 33 -10.03 -12.47 8.91
C SER A 33 -9.43 -12.59 7.49
N PRO A 34 -9.80 -13.62 6.71
CA PRO A 34 -9.36 -13.76 5.32
C PRO A 34 -9.70 -12.53 4.45
N LEU A 35 -10.83 -11.86 4.75
CA LEU A 35 -11.23 -10.63 4.05
C LEU A 35 -10.32 -9.46 4.39
N THR A 36 -9.89 -9.34 5.65
CA THR A 36 -8.93 -8.31 6.08
C THR A 36 -7.57 -8.53 5.42
N ILE A 37 -7.07 -9.76 5.37
CA ILE A 37 -5.84 -10.11 4.66
C ILE A 37 -5.97 -9.82 3.15
N SER A 38 -7.11 -10.17 2.55
CA SER A 38 -7.38 -9.89 1.14
C SER A 38 -7.38 -8.38 0.85
N SER A 39 -7.99 -7.57 1.71
CA SER A 39 -8.00 -6.10 1.59
C SER A 39 -6.58 -5.50 1.69
N ARG A 40 -5.77 -6.01 2.63
CA ARG A 40 -4.35 -5.66 2.76
C ARG A 40 -3.59 -6.00 1.49
N ARG A 41 -3.69 -7.24 1.02
CA ARG A 41 -3.04 -7.70 -0.22
C ARG A 41 -3.43 -6.82 -1.41
N LEU A 42 -4.72 -6.55 -1.62
CA LEU A 42 -5.18 -5.74 -2.75
C LEU A 42 -4.58 -4.33 -2.72
N THR A 43 -4.52 -3.72 -1.55
CA THR A 43 -3.94 -2.38 -1.37
C THR A 43 -2.45 -2.38 -1.70
N ILE A 44 -1.68 -3.33 -1.15
CA ILE A 44 -0.23 -3.40 -1.35
C ILE A 44 0.12 -3.79 -2.79
N VAL A 45 -0.61 -4.72 -3.41
CA VAL A 45 -0.42 -5.07 -4.83
C VAL A 45 -0.73 -3.87 -5.72
N SER A 46 -1.80 -3.10 -5.44
CA SER A 46 -2.11 -1.88 -6.18
C SER A 46 -0.97 -0.86 -6.11
N PHE A 47 -0.37 -0.68 -4.94
CA PHE A 47 0.78 0.20 -4.76
C PHE A 47 2.04 -0.30 -5.48
N MET A 48 2.38 -1.60 -5.35
CA MET A 48 3.54 -2.19 -6.01
C MET A 48 3.42 -2.17 -7.53
N ASN A 49 2.23 -2.42 -8.07
CA ASN A 49 1.98 -2.29 -9.51
C ASN A 49 2.14 -0.84 -9.96
N TYR A 50 1.65 0.13 -9.18
CA TYR A 50 1.87 1.54 -9.46
C TYR A 50 3.36 1.90 -9.50
N LEU A 51 4.15 1.42 -8.55
CA LEU A 51 5.60 1.63 -8.53
C LEU A 51 6.27 1.10 -9.80
N GLY A 52 6.00 -0.15 -10.16
CA GLY A 52 6.58 -0.76 -11.36
C GLY A 52 6.12 -0.07 -12.65
N ASP A 53 4.84 0.31 -12.74
CA ASP A 53 4.28 1.06 -13.88
C ASP A 53 4.94 2.45 -14.02
N ASN A 54 5.56 2.98 -12.95
CA ASN A 54 6.32 4.24 -12.94
C ASN A 54 7.84 4.03 -12.93
N GLY A 55 8.33 2.84 -13.31
CA GLY A 55 9.76 2.57 -13.48
C GLY A 55 10.55 2.37 -12.18
N VAL A 56 9.87 2.27 -11.04
CA VAL A 56 10.52 1.93 -9.77
C VAL A 56 10.68 0.41 -9.74
N ALA A 57 11.89 -0.08 -9.98
CA ALA A 57 12.16 -1.53 -10.05
C ALA A 57 12.54 -2.15 -8.69
N SER A 58 12.56 -1.37 -7.60
CA SER A 58 12.97 -1.83 -6.27
C SER A 58 12.32 -0.98 -5.18
N ILE A 59 11.92 -1.61 -4.07
CA ILE A 59 11.31 -0.87 -2.94
C ILE A 59 12.30 0.13 -2.32
N TYR A 60 13.61 -0.17 -2.37
CA TYR A 60 14.66 0.71 -1.88
C TYR A 60 14.72 2.05 -2.63
N ASN A 61 14.22 2.08 -3.88
CA ASN A 61 14.13 3.29 -4.69
C ASN A 61 12.79 4.02 -4.51
N CYS A 62 11.93 3.56 -3.59
CA CYS A 62 10.66 4.21 -3.29
C CYS A 62 10.90 5.48 -2.46
N ASN A 63 10.80 6.64 -3.10
CA ASN A 63 10.87 7.94 -2.45
C ASN A 63 9.48 8.51 -2.13
N GLN A 64 9.45 9.64 -1.42
CA GLN A 64 8.22 10.32 -1.03
C GLN A 64 7.32 10.72 -2.20
N LYS A 65 7.89 11.15 -3.32
CA LYS A 65 7.13 11.54 -4.50
C LYS A 65 6.31 10.37 -5.05
N ASN A 66 6.87 9.17 -5.07
CA ASN A 66 6.17 7.96 -5.51
C ASN A 66 4.93 7.68 -4.63
N VAL A 67 5.08 7.84 -3.31
CA VAL A 67 3.99 7.63 -2.35
C VAL A 67 2.90 8.69 -2.52
N THR A 68 3.27 9.96 -2.57
CA THR A 68 2.34 11.07 -2.75
C THR A 68 1.58 10.96 -4.07
N ASN A 69 2.26 10.66 -5.17
CA ASN A 69 1.61 10.51 -6.47
C ASN A 69 0.66 9.31 -6.51
N TYR A 70 0.99 8.20 -5.83
CA TYR A 70 0.06 7.09 -5.68
C TYR A 70 -1.21 7.50 -4.92
N LEU A 71 -1.06 8.25 -3.83
CA LEU A 71 -2.20 8.72 -3.04
C LEU A 71 -3.10 9.67 -3.82
N ILE A 72 -2.50 10.57 -4.62
CA ILE A 72 -3.22 11.41 -5.58
C ILE A 72 -3.97 10.53 -6.59
N SER A 73 -3.34 9.46 -7.11
CA SER A 73 -3.99 8.57 -8.09
C SER A 73 -5.24 7.85 -7.54
N ILE A 74 -5.39 7.76 -6.21
CA ILE A 74 -6.54 7.14 -5.55
C ILE A 74 -7.45 8.13 -4.83
N CYS A 75 -7.25 9.45 -5.00
CA CYS A 75 -8.02 10.48 -4.29
C CYS A 75 -9.49 10.56 -4.71
N ASN A 76 -9.83 10.05 -5.91
CA ASN A 76 -11.19 10.03 -6.43
C ASN A 76 -12.04 8.86 -5.89
N LEU A 77 -11.49 8.03 -5.00
CA LEU A 77 -12.24 6.95 -4.34
C LEU A 77 -13.12 7.50 -3.21
N ALA A 78 -14.11 6.71 -2.79
CA ALA A 78 -14.91 7.05 -1.62
C ALA A 78 -14.03 7.25 -0.37
N SER A 79 -14.35 8.24 0.47
CA SER A 79 -13.54 8.60 1.65
C SER A 79 -13.26 7.43 2.58
N SER A 80 -14.23 6.52 2.77
CA SER A 80 -14.05 5.30 3.57
C SER A 80 -13.03 4.34 2.95
N THR A 81 -12.98 4.24 1.63
CA THR A 81 -11.99 3.44 0.90
C THR A 81 -10.60 4.05 0.99
N ILE A 82 -10.50 5.39 0.86
CA ILE A 82 -9.24 6.12 1.05
C ILE A 82 -8.70 5.85 2.45
N SER A 83 -9.52 6.08 3.49
CA SER A 83 -9.10 5.86 4.88
C SER A 83 -8.62 4.42 5.13
N GLY A 84 -9.33 3.42 4.62
CA GLY A 84 -8.91 2.02 4.73
C GLY A 84 -7.58 1.73 4.03
N ARG A 85 -7.38 2.23 2.80
CA ARG A 85 -6.13 2.07 2.06
C ARG A 85 -4.98 2.80 2.74
N THR A 86 -5.18 4.03 3.20
CA THR A 86 -4.13 4.80 3.88
C THR A 86 -3.74 4.16 5.21
N PHE A 87 -4.69 3.57 5.96
CA PHE A 87 -4.38 2.81 7.17
C PHE A 87 -3.45 1.62 6.87
N ILE A 88 -3.77 0.85 5.82
CA ILE A 88 -2.95 -0.29 5.38
C ILE A 88 -1.57 0.16 4.91
N LEU A 89 -1.50 1.24 4.12
CA LEU A 89 -0.23 1.80 3.63
C LEU A 89 0.64 2.29 4.77
N ARG A 90 0.07 3.04 5.72
CA ARG A 90 0.81 3.51 6.91
C ARG A 90 1.46 2.35 7.65
N HIS A 91 0.72 1.28 7.86
CA HIS A 91 1.23 0.07 8.48
C HIS A 91 2.38 -0.55 7.67
N PHE A 92 2.21 -0.67 6.34
CA PHE A 92 3.23 -1.19 5.45
C PHE A 92 4.52 -0.35 5.45
N PHE A 93 4.41 0.98 5.41
CA PHE A 93 5.58 1.85 5.46
C PHE A 93 6.30 1.80 6.81
N ASN A 94 5.58 1.64 7.92
CA ASN A 94 6.21 1.39 9.22
C ASN A 94 6.99 0.06 9.22
N TYR A 95 6.43 -0.99 8.61
CA TYR A 95 7.14 -2.25 8.42
C TYR A 95 8.41 -2.07 7.58
N LEU A 96 8.32 -1.37 6.44
CA LEU A 96 9.48 -1.11 5.59
C LEU A 96 10.58 -0.32 6.31
N TYR A 97 10.19 0.69 7.07
CA TYR A 97 11.12 1.51 7.86
C TYR A 97 11.81 0.68 8.94
N ASN A 98 11.05 -0.11 9.72
CA ASN A 98 11.60 -0.97 10.76
C ASN A 98 12.54 -2.04 10.20
N ALA A 99 12.29 -2.53 8.99
CA ALA A 99 13.14 -3.46 8.27
C ALA A 99 14.24 -2.78 7.42
N SER A 100 14.44 -1.47 7.56
CA SER A 100 15.49 -0.68 6.87
C SER A 100 15.43 -0.69 5.34
N TYR A 101 14.24 -0.90 4.76
CA TYR A 101 14.03 -0.79 3.31
C TYR A 101 13.95 0.66 2.82
N ILE A 102 13.50 1.58 3.70
CA ILE A 102 13.27 2.99 3.39
C ILE A 102 13.71 3.87 4.56
N MET A 103 13.97 5.15 4.27
CA MET A 103 14.46 6.11 5.27
C MET A 103 13.37 6.82 6.07
N TYR A 104 12.10 6.72 5.68
CA TYR A 104 10.99 7.44 6.31
C TYR A 104 9.87 6.49 6.72
N SER A 105 9.34 6.67 7.92
CA SER A 105 8.24 5.87 8.45
C SER A 105 6.88 6.23 7.84
N GLY A 106 5.92 5.32 7.95
CA GLY A 106 4.53 5.57 7.56
C GLY A 106 3.88 6.71 8.34
N ASN A 107 4.35 6.98 9.56
CA ASN A 107 3.88 8.10 10.38
C ASN A 107 4.31 9.46 9.81
N GLU A 108 5.56 9.56 9.37
CA GLU A 108 6.07 10.77 8.71
C GLU A 108 5.33 11.02 7.40
N PHE A 109 5.04 9.97 6.63
CA PHE A 109 4.20 10.09 5.44
C PHE A 109 2.78 10.56 5.73
N TYR A 110 2.15 10.09 6.82
CA TYR A 110 0.76 10.44 7.13
C TYR A 110 0.58 11.93 7.44
N HIS A 111 1.59 12.57 8.03
CA HIS A 111 1.58 14.01 8.28
C HIS A 111 1.43 14.80 6.96
N PHE A 112 2.12 14.38 5.90
CA PHE A 112 2.01 15.01 4.58
C PHE A 112 0.65 14.82 3.91
N ILE A 113 0.01 13.66 4.08
CA ILE A 113 -1.33 13.39 3.51
C ILE A 113 -2.37 14.29 4.17
N HIS A 114 -2.26 14.46 5.49
CA HIS A 114 -3.21 15.28 6.23
C HIS A 114 -3.13 16.76 5.84
N LEU A 115 -1.93 17.23 5.49
CA LEU A 115 -1.71 18.58 4.94
C LEU A 115 -2.35 18.71 3.54
N MET A 116 -2.15 17.73 2.65
CA MET A 116 -2.76 17.78 1.30
C MET A 116 -4.29 17.72 1.28
N LYS A 117 -4.94 17.18 2.31
CA LYS A 117 -6.41 17.20 2.45
C LYS A 117 -6.97 18.53 2.96
N LEU A 118 -6.13 19.44 3.45
CA LEU A 118 -6.55 20.74 3.97
C LEU A 118 -6.46 21.87 2.94
N ASP A 119 -5.85 21.61 1.78
CA ASP A 119 -5.70 22.56 0.66
C ASP A 119 -6.70 22.31 -0.49
N GLY A 120 -7.78 21.55 -0.24
CA GLY A 120 -8.81 21.20 -1.23
C GLY A 120 -10.20 21.72 -0.88
#